data_AF-A0A8J3QTL1-F1
#
_entry.id   AF-A0A8J3QTL1-F1
#
_cell.length_a   1.000
_cell.length_b   1.000
_cell.length_c   1.000
_cell.angle_alpha   90.00
_cell.angle_beta   90.00
_cell.angle_gamma   90.00
#
_symmetry.space_group_name_H-M   'P 1'
#
loop_
_entity.id
_entity.type
_entity.pdbx_description
1 polymer ?
#
loop_
_entity_poly.entity_id
_entity_poly.type
_entity_poly.pdbx_seq_one_letter_code
_entity_poly.pdbx_strand_id
1 'polypeptide(L)'
;MTDYGHELLFGTFLTPTAQRPEQVVALAQLAEQAELDLATFQDHPYQPAFLDTWTLMSYLAAATSRIRLSANVLNLPLRQPVVVARSAASLDLLSGGRVELGIGAGGFWDAIEASGGRRLTPGQSVDALEEAIRIIREVWDAEQRGGIRVAGDYYRVMGAKRGPAPAHDIGIWVGAYKPRMLRLIGRVADGSLPSLPYLSRGPAELVDINAYIDEGAAAAGRDPRSVRRLLNIAGRFTNTASGLLDGPADQWAEDLAGLALDHGISGFILMGDDPSTIQRFGQEVAPAVRELVAAERSGPGTNKKPGDDEPGREVIEAGAPSAFATTPPPATRLTEHRLWDESERPVRPPTPAGQVYSERARTVGGHLIEVHDHLREELTQIRDLIDQVKRGAASVSRARAALNEMTLRQNNWTLGAYCASYCTMLTQHHGIEDGSIFPHLRRSDPALVPVIDRLQQEHVVIHEVVEAVDRALVDLVRAADDGHPAPEDFDGIQNAVDVLTDTLLSHLSYEEQQIVEPIARHGFFPGQV
;
A
#
# COMPACT_ATOMS: atom_id res chain seq x y z
N MET A 1 19.16 24.43 2.78
CA MET A 1 18.97 23.05 2.32
C MET A 1 17.50 22.91 1.98
N THR A 2 17.19 22.56 0.74
CA THR A 2 15.81 22.39 0.24
C THR A 2 15.23 21.05 0.67
N ASP A 3 16.09 20.04 0.84
CA ASP A 3 15.72 18.76 1.46
C ASP A 3 15.62 18.90 2.99
N TYR A 4 14.45 18.54 3.54
CA TYR A 4 14.16 18.56 4.98
C TYR A 4 14.54 17.25 5.69
N GLY A 5 14.98 16.23 4.95
CA GLY A 5 15.47 14.95 5.49
C GLY A 5 14.37 13.98 5.93
N HIS A 6 13.11 14.23 5.55
CA HIS A 6 12.03 13.30 5.85
C HIS A 6 12.17 11.99 5.06
N GLU A 7 11.70 10.91 5.66
CA GLU A 7 11.38 9.68 4.93
C GLU A 7 10.30 9.95 3.89
N LEU A 8 10.44 9.32 2.73
CA LEU A 8 9.50 9.43 1.63
C LEU A 8 8.24 8.61 1.92
N LEU A 9 7.09 9.19 1.57
CA LEU A 9 5.80 8.54 1.57
C LEU A 9 5.24 8.50 0.15
N PHE A 10 4.66 7.38 -0.24
CA PHE A 10 3.96 7.21 -1.51
C PHE A 10 2.54 6.77 -1.25
N GLY A 11 1.59 7.33 -1.98
CA GLY A 11 0.19 7.01 -1.76
C GLY A 11 -0.72 7.26 -2.95
N THR A 12 -2.01 6.99 -2.77
CA THR A 12 -3.05 7.23 -3.77
C THR A 12 -4.07 8.26 -3.29
N PHE A 13 -4.70 8.93 -4.25
CA PHE A 13 -5.84 9.80 -4.04
C PHE A 13 -7.01 9.27 -4.87
N LEU A 14 -7.80 8.41 -4.22
CA LEU A 14 -8.88 7.64 -4.82
C LEU A 14 -10.20 8.41 -4.79
N THR A 15 -11.00 8.25 -5.83
CA THR A 15 -12.35 8.79 -5.89
C THR A 15 -13.28 7.96 -5.01
N PRO A 16 -13.95 8.55 -3.99
CA PRO A 16 -14.84 7.80 -3.11
C PRO A 16 -16.23 7.59 -3.74
N THR A 17 -16.29 7.02 -4.95
CA THR A 17 -17.55 6.84 -5.69
C THR A 17 -18.54 5.92 -4.94
N ALA A 18 -19.80 6.35 -4.87
CA ALA A 18 -20.92 5.57 -4.34
C ALA A 18 -21.60 4.71 -5.41
N GLN A 19 -21.25 4.87 -6.69
CA GLN A 19 -21.80 4.07 -7.78
C GLN A 19 -21.20 2.66 -7.81
N ARG A 20 -19.92 2.53 -7.45
CA ARG A 20 -19.18 1.27 -7.33
C ARG A 20 -18.32 1.27 -6.06
N PRO A 21 -18.93 1.25 -4.87
CA PRO A 21 -18.22 1.35 -3.59
C PRO A 21 -17.19 0.22 -3.40
N GLU A 22 -17.48 -0.98 -3.90
CA GLU A 22 -16.58 -2.12 -3.90
C GLU A 22 -15.29 -1.85 -4.70
N GLN A 23 -15.35 -1.06 -5.77
CA GLN A 23 -14.16 -0.69 -6.54
C GLN A 23 -13.22 0.18 -5.71
N VAL A 24 -13.75 1.11 -4.92
CA VAL A 24 -12.93 1.98 -4.05
C VAL A 24 -12.19 1.15 -3.01
N VAL A 25 -12.85 0.12 -2.46
CA VAL A 25 -12.24 -0.83 -1.54
C VAL A 25 -11.13 -1.63 -2.21
N ALA A 26 -11.41 -2.19 -3.38
CA ALA A 26 -10.43 -2.95 -4.15
C ALA A 26 -9.19 -2.11 -4.52
N LEU A 27 -9.38 -0.83 -4.88
CA LEU A 27 -8.26 0.08 -5.18
C LEU A 27 -7.41 0.42 -3.96
N ALA A 28 -8.03 0.58 -2.78
CA ALA A 28 -7.28 0.80 -1.54
C ALA A 28 -6.48 -0.46 -1.13
N GLN A 29 -7.05 -1.65 -1.33
CA GLN A 29 -6.34 -2.92 -1.12
C GLN A 29 -5.21 -3.12 -2.13
N LEU A 30 -5.44 -2.78 -3.40
CA LEU A 30 -4.40 -2.77 -4.43
C LEU A 30 -3.26 -1.82 -4.07
N ALA A 31 -3.58 -0.64 -3.54
CA ALA A 31 -2.54 0.30 -3.08
C ALA A 31 -1.68 -0.31 -1.95
N GLU A 32 -2.28 -1.03 -0.99
CA GLU A 32 -1.54 -1.76 0.05
C GLU A 32 -0.67 -2.90 -0.53
N GLN A 33 -1.20 -3.63 -1.52
CA GLN A 33 -0.48 -4.70 -2.21
C GLN A 33 0.66 -4.18 -3.09
N ALA A 34 0.52 -2.96 -3.61
CA ALA A 34 1.57 -2.26 -4.35
C ALA A 34 2.57 -1.55 -3.42
N GLU A 35 2.58 -1.87 -2.13
CA GLU A 35 3.49 -1.32 -1.11
C GLU A 35 3.43 0.21 -0.94
N LEU A 36 2.29 0.82 -1.27
CA LEU A 36 2.06 2.23 -0.99
C LEU A 36 1.77 2.44 0.50
N ASP A 37 2.29 3.55 1.04
CA ASP A 37 2.21 3.89 2.46
C ASP A 37 0.84 4.45 2.85
N LEU A 38 0.09 5.00 1.88
CA LEU A 38 -1.07 5.87 2.14
C LEU A 38 -2.16 5.72 1.07
N ALA A 39 -3.42 5.59 1.48
CA ALA A 39 -4.59 5.79 0.64
C ALA A 39 -5.40 6.99 1.14
N THR A 40 -5.75 7.89 0.21
CA THR A 40 -6.45 9.13 0.53
C THR A 40 -7.71 9.36 -0.28
N PHE A 41 -8.65 10.12 0.28
CA PHE A 41 -10.00 10.27 -0.27
C PHE A 41 -10.51 11.69 -0.17
N GLN A 42 -11.27 12.12 -1.18
CA GLN A 42 -11.92 13.44 -1.17
C GLN A 42 -13.00 13.45 -0.09
N ASP A 43 -13.17 14.58 0.62
CA ASP A 43 -14.30 14.79 1.52
C ASP A 43 -15.20 15.90 1.00
N HIS A 44 -16.20 15.52 0.23
CA HIS A 44 -17.22 16.42 -0.31
C HIS A 44 -18.62 15.92 0.10
N PRO A 45 -19.05 16.13 1.36
CA PRO A 45 -20.32 15.59 1.87
C PRO A 45 -21.57 16.03 1.08
N TYR A 46 -21.45 17.12 0.32
CA TYR A 46 -22.48 17.66 -0.57
C TYR A 46 -22.49 17.01 -1.97
N GLN A 47 -21.55 16.13 -2.30
CA GLN A 47 -21.52 15.42 -3.57
C GLN A 47 -22.30 14.09 -3.43
N PRO A 48 -23.54 13.99 -3.96
CA PRO A 48 -24.35 12.79 -3.80
C PRO A 48 -23.75 11.53 -4.46
N ALA A 49 -22.81 11.71 -5.40
CA ALA A 49 -22.10 10.60 -6.02
C ALA A 49 -20.99 10.00 -5.14
N PHE A 50 -20.66 10.60 -4.00
CA PHE A 50 -19.56 10.17 -3.14
C PHE A 50 -20.05 9.51 -1.85
N LEU A 51 -19.29 8.53 -1.37
CA LEU A 51 -19.40 7.98 -0.03
C LEU A 51 -18.98 9.04 1.00
N ASP A 52 -19.53 8.97 2.22
CA ASP A 52 -18.96 9.73 3.35
C ASP A 52 -17.55 9.21 3.67
N THR A 53 -16.59 10.13 3.68
CA THR A 53 -15.16 9.80 3.80
C THR A 53 -14.81 9.12 5.11
N TRP A 54 -15.38 9.55 6.24
CA TRP A 54 -15.09 8.89 7.53
C TRP A 54 -15.67 7.48 7.60
N THR A 55 -16.87 7.28 7.03
CA THR A 55 -17.49 5.95 6.91
C THR A 55 -16.64 5.04 6.03
N LEU A 56 -16.20 5.53 4.87
CA LEU A 56 -15.31 4.79 3.97
C LEU A 56 -13.98 4.45 4.64
N MET A 57 -13.30 5.42 5.25
CA MET A 57 -12.03 5.19 5.95
C MET A 57 -12.20 4.18 7.10
N SER A 58 -13.31 4.21 7.82
CA SER A 58 -13.59 3.24 8.89
C SER A 58 -13.76 1.82 8.35
N TYR A 59 -14.42 1.68 7.21
CA TYR A 59 -14.55 0.40 6.52
C TYR A 59 -13.20 -0.11 6.01
N LEU A 60 -12.42 0.77 5.39
CA LEU A 60 -11.09 0.44 4.85
C LEU A 60 -10.09 0.09 5.94
N ALA A 61 -10.13 0.75 7.09
CA ALA A 61 -9.29 0.41 8.23
C ALA A 61 -9.51 -1.04 8.68
N ALA A 62 -10.73 -1.55 8.60
CA ALA A 62 -11.03 -2.95 8.90
C ALA A 62 -10.68 -3.91 7.74
N ALA A 63 -10.59 -3.42 6.51
CA ALA A 63 -10.35 -4.20 5.29
C ALA A 63 -8.89 -4.18 4.81
N THR A 64 -7.99 -3.52 5.54
CA THR A 64 -6.57 -3.34 5.24
C THR A 64 -5.73 -3.48 6.51
N SER A 65 -4.45 -3.81 6.38
CA SER A 65 -3.60 -4.17 7.52
C SER A 65 -2.42 -3.23 7.76
N ARG A 66 -1.92 -2.54 6.72
CA ARG A 66 -0.69 -1.73 6.78
C ARG A 66 -0.87 -0.31 6.28
N ILE A 67 -1.63 -0.11 5.21
CA ILE A 67 -1.74 1.19 4.55
C ILE A 67 -2.37 2.23 5.48
N ARG A 68 -1.81 3.44 5.48
CA ARG A 68 -2.37 4.57 6.23
C ARG A 68 -3.56 5.16 5.49
N LEU A 69 -4.47 5.78 6.22
CA LEU A 69 -5.71 6.34 5.68
C LEU A 69 -5.83 7.83 6.05
N SER A 70 -6.15 8.67 5.07
CA SER A 70 -6.41 10.09 5.30
C SER A 70 -7.51 10.64 4.39
N ALA A 71 -8.27 11.61 4.89
CA ALA A 71 -8.98 12.52 4.00
C ALA A 71 -7.97 13.43 3.26
N ASN A 72 -8.27 13.84 2.04
CA ASN A 72 -7.44 14.73 1.22
C ASN A 72 -8.33 15.76 0.50
N VAL A 73 -8.74 16.83 1.18
CA VAL A 73 -8.70 17.04 2.63
C VAL A 73 -10.13 17.09 3.18
N LEU A 74 -10.27 16.86 4.49
CA LEU A 74 -11.54 16.90 5.21
C LEU A 74 -12.22 18.28 5.11
N ASN A 75 -13.53 18.32 4.86
CA ASN A 75 -14.33 19.54 4.85
C ASN A 75 -14.67 19.97 6.29
N LEU A 76 -13.78 20.77 6.90
CA LEU A 76 -13.99 21.27 8.27
C LEU A 76 -15.31 22.07 8.45
N PRO A 77 -15.77 22.91 7.51
CA PRO A 77 -17.01 23.67 7.71
C PRO A 77 -18.26 22.83 8.02
N LEU A 78 -18.27 21.56 7.61
CA LEU A 78 -19.37 20.62 7.86
C LEU A 78 -19.07 19.63 8.99
N ARG A 79 -17.94 19.77 9.70
CA ARG A 79 -17.51 18.83 10.75
C ARG A 79 -17.08 19.55 12.01
N GLN A 80 -17.60 19.14 13.16
CA GLN A 80 -17.32 19.80 14.43
C GLN A 80 -15.92 19.37 14.95
N PRO A 81 -15.02 20.29 15.36
CA PRO A 81 -13.63 19.94 15.68
C PRO A 81 -13.41 18.93 16.80
N VAL A 82 -14.21 18.98 17.88
CA VAL A 82 -14.15 17.99 18.98
C VAL A 82 -14.58 16.61 18.49
N VAL A 83 -15.61 16.54 17.64
CA VAL A 83 -16.06 15.27 17.03
C VAL A 83 -14.98 14.74 16.09
N VAL A 84 -14.41 15.59 15.22
CA VAL A 84 -13.31 15.21 14.32
C VAL A 84 -12.13 14.64 15.12
N ALA A 85 -11.70 15.32 16.18
CA ALA A 85 -10.60 14.85 17.02
C ALA A 85 -10.88 13.45 17.62
N ARG A 86 -12.10 13.26 18.14
CA ARG A 86 -12.51 11.97 18.73
C ARG A 86 -12.63 10.87 17.68
N SER A 87 -13.16 11.18 16.49
CA SER A 87 -13.28 10.23 15.39
C SER A 87 -11.91 9.80 14.89
N ALA A 88 -11.00 10.75 14.66
CA ALA A 88 -9.63 10.48 14.25
C ALA A 88 -8.90 9.60 15.27
N ALA A 89 -8.90 9.97 16.55
CA ALA A 89 -8.24 9.17 17.60
C ALA A 89 -8.89 7.78 17.76
N SER A 90 -10.21 7.67 17.64
CA SER A 90 -10.90 6.37 17.72
C SER A 90 -10.54 5.47 16.55
N LEU A 91 -10.52 6.01 15.32
CA LEU A 91 -10.13 5.23 14.16
C LEU A 91 -8.65 4.87 14.20
N ASP A 92 -7.81 5.75 14.72
CA ASP A 92 -6.38 5.49 14.89
C ASP A 92 -6.13 4.32 15.85
N LEU A 93 -6.82 4.31 17.00
CA LEU A 93 -6.80 3.18 17.94
C LEU A 93 -7.32 1.88 17.31
N LEU A 94 -8.41 1.95 16.53
CA LEU A 94 -9.00 0.77 15.88
C LEU A 94 -8.14 0.22 14.73
N SER A 95 -7.41 1.08 14.04
CA SER A 95 -6.57 0.72 12.90
C SER A 95 -5.15 0.31 13.29
N GLY A 96 -4.76 0.51 14.56
CA GLY A 96 -3.40 0.25 15.04
C GLY A 96 -2.38 1.35 14.67
N GLY A 97 -2.80 2.62 14.64
CA GLY A 97 -1.91 3.75 14.38
C GLY A 97 -1.78 4.14 12.91
N ARG A 98 -2.83 3.96 12.10
CA ARG A 98 -2.78 4.14 10.63
C ARG A 98 -3.55 5.36 10.13
N VAL A 99 -3.99 6.28 10.98
CA VAL A 99 -4.81 7.42 10.56
C VAL A 99 -4.00 8.72 10.49
N GLU A 100 -4.12 9.43 9.37
CA GLU A 100 -3.63 10.82 9.24
C GLU A 100 -4.80 11.78 9.04
N LEU A 101 -4.65 13.04 9.47
CA LEU A 101 -5.71 14.05 9.40
C LEU A 101 -5.39 15.13 8.35
N GLY A 102 -5.69 14.84 7.09
CA GLY A 102 -5.82 15.88 6.08
C GLY A 102 -7.08 16.72 6.31
N ILE A 103 -6.94 18.02 6.55
CA ILE A 103 -8.04 18.94 6.90
C ILE A 103 -7.97 20.26 6.10
N GLY A 104 -9.11 20.74 5.63
CA GLY A 104 -9.23 21.95 4.83
C GLY A 104 -10.29 22.92 5.35
N ALA A 105 -10.09 24.21 5.07
CA ALA A 105 -11.00 25.28 5.47
C ALA A 105 -12.31 25.34 4.64
N GLY A 106 -12.47 24.46 3.64
CA GLY A 106 -13.58 24.44 2.69
C GLY A 106 -13.36 25.30 1.44
N GLY A 107 -13.95 24.89 0.31
CA GLY A 107 -13.79 25.57 -0.98
C GLY A 107 -15.10 25.82 -1.74
N PHE A 108 -16.16 25.03 -1.48
CA PHE A 108 -17.43 25.09 -2.21
C PHE A 108 -18.54 25.69 -1.32
N TRP A 109 -18.49 27.00 -1.10
CA TRP A 109 -19.29 27.68 -0.08
C TRP A 109 -20.81 27.58 -0.28
N ASP A 110 -21.31 27.63 -1.52
CA ASP A 110 -22.75 27.51 -1.76
C ASP A 110 -23.27 26.13 -1.36
N ALA A 111 -22.51 25.07 -1.65
CA ALA A 111 -22.86 23.71 -1.25
C ALA A 111 -22.71 23.49 0.26
N ILE A 112 -21.64 24.03 0.86
CA ILE A 112 -21.42 24.00 2.31
C ILE A 112 -22.58 24.69 3.05
N GLU A 113 -22.99 25.88 2.61
CA GLU A 113 -24.09 26.63 3.21
C GLU A 113 -25.42 25.92 3.03
N ALA A 114 -25.69 25.34 1.86
CA ALA A 114 -26.88 24.52 1.61
C ALA A 114 -26.95 23.28 2.52
N SER A 115 -25.81 22.73 2.94
CA SER A 115 -25.72 21.63 3.90
C SER A 115 -25.69 22.09 5.38
N GLY A 116 -25.94 23.36 5.66
CA GLY A 116 -26.02 23.92 7.01
C GLY A 116 -24.68 24.39 7.60
N GLY A 117 -23.61 24.42 6.80
CA GLY A 117 -22.33 25.00 7.19
C GLY A 117 -22.39 26.52 7.26
N ARG A 118 -21.64 27.12 8.20
CA ARG A 118 -21.53 28.58 8.29
C ARG A 118 -20.64 29.11 7.16
N ARG A 119 -21.17 29.99 6.31
CA ARG A 119 -20.38 30.71 5.30
C ARG A 119 -19.38 31.66 5.96
N LEU A 120 -18.11 31.56 5.57
CA LEU A 120 -17.02 32.40 6.06
C LEU A 120 -16.33 33.12 4.90
N THR A 121 -15.82 34.32 5.16
CA THR A 121 -14.87 34.95 4.24
C THR A 121 -13.54 34.19 4.23
N PRO A 122 -12.68 34.36 3.20
CA PRO A 122 -11.39 33.66 3.15
C PRO A 122 -10.48 33.93 4.35
N GLY A 123 -10.54 35.12 4.95
CA GLY A 123 -9.76 35.42 6.16
C GLY A 123 -10.31 34.68 7.38
N GLN A 124 -11.62 34.71 7.55
CA GLN A 124 -12.31 34.05 8.65
C GLN A 124 -12.17 32.52 8.60
N SER A 125 -12.09 31.92 7.40
CA SER A 125 -11.91 30.47 7.26
C SER A 125 -10.51 30.00 7.68
N VAL A 126 -9.48 30.84 7.50
CA VAL A 126 -8.13 30.60 8.05
C VAL A 126 -8.17 30.65 9.58
N ASP A 127 -8.81 31.67 10.15
CA ASP A 127 -8.91 31.82 11.61
C ASP A 127 -9.71 30.67 12.25
N ALA A 128 -10.80 30.24 11.60
CA ALA A 128 -11.58 29.09 12.02
C ALA A 128 -10.76 27.78 12.00
N LEU A 129 -9.94 27.58 10.97
CA LEU A 129 -9.07 26.39 10.89
C LEU A 129 -8.01 26.39 12.00
N GLU A 130 -7.40 27.53 12.31
CA GLU A 130 -6.46 27.66 13.43
C GLU A 130 -7.12 27.30 14.77
N GLU A 131 -8.32 27.81 15.03
CA GLU A 131 -9.10 27.47 16.22
C GLU A 131 -9.43 25.97 16.28
N ALA A 132 -9.80 25.37 15.15
CA ALA A 132 -10.12 23.95 15.07
C ALA A 132 -8.89 23.07 15.35
N ILE A 133 -7.73 23.38 14.76
CA ILE A 133 -6.48 22.65 15.01
C ILE A 133 -6.11 22.73 16.50
N ARG A 134 -6.23 23.90 17.12
CA ARG A 134 -6.02 24.05 18.57
C ARG A 134 -6.98 23.14 19.36
N ILE A 135 -8.27 23.13 19.03
CA ILE A 135 -9.25 22.26 19.70
C ILE A 135 -8.88 20.78 19.52
N ILE A 136 -8.48 20.37 18.32
CA ILE A 136 -8.12 18.99 18.03
C ILE A 136 -6.94 18.53 18.90
N ARG A 137 -5.84 19.31 18.93
CA ARG A 137 -4.69 19.01 19.79
C ARG A 137 -5.05 18.98 21.28
N GLU A 138 -5.89 19.91 21.73
CA GLU A 138 -6.40 19.91 23.11
C GLU A 138 -7.24 18.66 23.43
N VAL A 139 -8.02 18.14 22.49
CA VAL A 139 -8.75 16.88 22.69
C VAL A 139 -7.78 15.70 22.84
N TRP A 140 -6.71 15.64 22.04
CA TRP A 140 -5.76 14.53 22.07
C TRP A 140 -4.78 14.54 23.25
N ASP A 141 -4.56 15.69 23.90
CA ASP A 141 -3.75 15.81 25.12
C ASP A 141 -4.46 15.19 26.35
N ALA A 142 -4.67 13.87 26.34
CA ALA A 142 -5.43 13.17 27.37
C ALA A 142 -4.73 13.14 28.74
N GLU A 143 -3.43 13.43 28.80
CA GLU A 143 -2.66 13.48 30.05
C GLU A 143 -2.96 14.75 30.86
N GLN A 144 -3.29 15.85 30.19
CA GLN A 144 -3.57 17.10 30.86
C GLN A 144 -4.90 17.06 31.65
N ARG A 145 -4.83 17.42 32.92
CA ARG A 145 -6.01 17.48 33.80
C ARG A 145 -6.90 18.67 33.47
N GLY A 146 -8.21 18.48 33.60
CA GLY A 146 -9.22 19.53 33.40
C GLY A 146 -9.99 19.38 32.08
N GLY A 147 -10.93 20.29 31.85
CA GLY A 147 -11.70 20.35 30.60
C GLY A 147 -11.13 21.38 29.65
N ILE A 148 -11.26 21.11 28.34
CA ILE A 148 -10.85 22.00 27.25
C ILE A 148 -11.65 23.30 27.34
N ARG A 149 -10.95 24.43 27.24
CA ARG A 149 -11.56 25.76 27.25
C ARG A 149 -11.04 26.58 26.08
N VAL A 150 -11.81 26.57 25.00
CA VAL A 150 -11.57 27.38 23.81
C VAL A 150 -12.76 28.32 23.62
N ALA A 151 -12.55 29.60 23.91
CA ALA A 151 -13.52 30.67 23.66
C ALA A 151 -13.20 31.35 22.32
N GLY A 152 -13.23 30.57 21.24
CA GLY A 152 -12.99 31.06 19.89
C GLY A 152 -14.18 31.81 19.29
N ASP A 153 -13.91 32.60 18.26
CA ASP A 153 -14.93 33.32 17.48
C ASP A 153 -15.72 32.36 16.59
N TYR A 154 -15.10 31.25 16.19
CA TYR A 154 -15.68 30.27 15.28
C TYR A 154 -16.13 29.01 15.99
N TYR A 155 -15.33 28.52 16.94
CA TYR A 155 -15.63 27.32 17.70
C TYR A 155 -15.52 27.60 19.21
N ARG A 156 -16.60 27.28 19.93
CA ARG A 156 -16.67 27.43 21.38
C ARG A 156 -16.72 26.07 22.06
N VAL A 157 -15.74 25.80 22.92
CA VAL A 157 -15.63 24.58 23.74
C VAL A 157 -15.40 25.01 25.19
N MET A 158 -16.36 24.70 26.07
CA MET A 158 -16.32 25.13 27.48
C MET A 158 -16.46 23.93 28.41
N GLY A 159 -15.33 23.34 28.80
CA GLY A 159 -15.28 22.23 29.74
C GLY A 159 -15.48 20.84 29.12
N ALA A 160 -15.29 20.68 27.81
CA ALA A 160 -15.30 19.34 27.19
C ALA A 160 -14.16 18.49 27.76
N LYS A 161 -14.41 17.20 27.99
CA LYS A 161 -13.37 16.27 28.44
C LYS A 161 -12.42 15.96 27.29
N ARG A 162 -11.14 15.89 27.62
CA ARG A 162 -10.08 15.39 26.74
C ARG A 162 -10.24 13.88 26.49
N GLY A 163 -9.59 13.39 25.47
CA GLY A 163 -9.54 12.00 25.09
C GLY A 163 -10.66 11.51 24.14
N PRO A 164 -10.49 10.32 23.55
CA PRO A 164 -9.30 9.46 23.70
C PRO A 164 -8.04 10.07 23.06
N ALA A 165 -6.87 9.76 23.61
CA ALA A 165 -5.61 10.02 22.90
C ALA A 165 -5.47 9.02 21.74
N PRO A 166 -4.91 9.45 20.60
CA PRO A 166 -4.63 8.55 19.48
C PRO A 166 -3.56 7.51 19.84
N ALA A 167 -3.44 6.46 19.02
CA ALA A 167 -2.42 5.42 19.19
C ALA A 167 -1.02 5.93 18.81
N HIS A 168 -0.95 6.89 17.90
CA HIS A 168 0.28 7.60 17.52
C HIS A 168 0.03 9.11 17.37
N ASP A 169 1.09 9.88 17.14
CA ASP A 169 0.97 11.33 16.86
C ASP A 169 0.43 11.54 15.43
N ILE A 170 -0.90 11.57 15.30
CA ILE A 170 -1.62 11.79 14.04
C ILE A 170 -1.17 13.12 13.43
N GLY A 171 -0.61 13.08 12.22
CA GLY A 171 -0.22 14.29 11.50
C GLY A 171 -1.43 15.09 11.03
N ILE A 172 -1.41 16.40 11.24
CA ILE A 172 -2.40 17.34 10.70
C ILE A 172 -1.87 17.94 9.39
N TRP A 173 -2.44 17.55 8.26
CA TRP A 173 -2.03 18.01 6.93
C TRP A 173 -3.05 18.99 6.36
N VAL A 174 -2.59 20.09 5.76
CA VAL A 174 -3.50 21.12 5.24
C VAL A 174 -3.20 21.41 3.77
N GLY A 175 -4.25 21.36 2.95
CA GLY A 175 -4.21 21.79 1.56
C GLY A 175 -4.30 23.32 1.44
N ALA A 176 -3.26 23.95 0.92
CA ALA A 176 -3.19 25.42 0.85
C ALA A 176 -2.28 25.92 -0.27
N TYR A 177 -2.59 27.12 -0.77
CA TYR A 177 -1.81 27.81 -1.81
C TYR A 177 -1.52 29.28 -1.47
N LYS A 178 -2.28 29.89 -0.55
CA LYS A 178 -2.20 31.33 -0.30
C LYS A 178 -1.30 31.64 0.90
N PRO A 179 -0.51 32.74 0.86
CA PRO A 179 0.55 33.00 1.83
C PRO A 179 0.08 32.99 3.31
N ARG A 180 -1.11 33.51 3.61
CA ARG A 180 -1.64 33.51 4.98
C ARG A 180 -1.86 32.09 5.53
N MET A 181 -2.43 31.20 4.72
CA MET A 181 -2.67 29.81 5.10
C MET A 181 -1.36 29.02 5.17
N LEU A 182 -0.41 29.27 4.27
CA LEU A 182 0.90 28.64 4.29
C LEU A 182 1.69 28.99 5.58
N ARG A 183 1.65 30.25 6.03
CA ARG A 183 2.20 30.62 7.34
C ARG A 183 1.47 29.95 8.49
N LEU A 184 0.14 29.81 8.42
CA LEU A 184 -0.61 29.06 9.44
C LEU A 184 -0.11 27.61 9.54
N ILE A 185 0.09 26.94 8.40
CA ILE A 185 0.63 25.58 8.35
C ILE A 185 1.95 25.49 9.11
N GLY A 186 2.89 26.39 8.81
CA GLY A 186 4.17 26.46 9.52
C GLY A 186 4.00 26.59 11.04
N ARG A 187 3.05 27.41 11.49
CA ARG A 187 2.82 27.66 12.92
C ARG A 187 2.21 26.48 13.66
N VAL A 188 1.24 25.76 13.07
CA VAL A 188 0.38 24.83 13.86
C VAL A 188 0.13 23.45 13.26
N ALA A 189 0.46 23.21 11.99
CA ALA A 189 0.21 21.94 11.29
C ALA A 189 1.50 21.11 11.12
N ASP A 190 1.35 19.87 10.68
CA ASP A 190 2.44 18.89 10.53
C ASP A 190 2.73 18.57 9.06
N GLY A 191 1.87 19.00 8.14
CA GLY A 191 2.08 18.81 6.71
C GLY A 191 1.39 19.86 5.83
N SER A 192 2.02 20.18 4.70
CA SER A 192 1.40 20.90 3.59
C SER A 192 1.07 19.92 2.46
N LEU A 193 -0.14 20.01 1.90
CA LEU A 193 -0.63 19.09 0.86
C LEU A 193 -1.25 19.85 -0.34
N PRO A 194 -0.46 20.59 -1.13
CA PRO A 194 -0.91 21.14 -2.41
C PRO A 194 -1.05 20.04 -3.49
N SER A 195 -1.68 20.40 -4.61
CA SER A 195 -1.75 19.59 -5.81
C SER A 195 -0.91 20.21 -6.92
N LEU A 196 0.01 19.45 -7.50
CA LEU A 196 0.88 19.89 -8.59
C LEU A 196 0.09 20.44 -9.79
N PRO A 197 -1.02 19.82 -10.24
CA PRO A 197 -1.82 20.36 -11.34
C PRO A 197 -2.41 21.76 -11.08
N TYR A 198 -2.44 22.23 -9.84
CA TYR A 198 -2.98 23.54 -9.47
C TYR A 198 -1.89 24.62 -9.35
N LEU A 199 -0.62 24.26 -9.51
CA LEU A 199 0.51 25.19 -9.51
C LEU A 199 0.71 25.75 -10.92
N SER A 200 0.37 27.01 -11.11
CA SER A 200 0.36 27.63 -12.45
C SER A 200 1.76 27.82 -13.04
N ARG A 201 2.80 27.86 -12.18
CA ARG A 201 4.21 27.88 -12.59
C ARG A 201 4.90 26.51 -12.43
N GLY A 202 4.12 25.44 -12.26
CA GLY A 202 4.66 24.10 -12.01
C GLY A 202 5.48 24.01 -10.71
N PRO A 203 6.48 23.10 -10.64
CA PRO A 203 7.30 22.89 -9.45
C PRO A 203 8.02 24.13 -8.93
N ALA A 204 8.31 25.12 -9.79
CA ALA A 204 8.99 26.35 -9.37
C ALA A 204 8.21 27.14 -8.29
N GLU A 205 6.88 26.98 -8.22
CA GLU A 205 6.04 27.60 -7.20
C GLU A 205 6.24 26.98 -5.79
N LEU A 206 6.79 25.75 -5.71
CA LEU A 206 7.07 25.08 -4.44
C LEU A 206 8.12 25.82 -3.61
N VAL A 207 9.03 26.57 -4.23
CA VAL A 207 10.02 27.39 -3.54
C VAL A 207 9.33 28.48 -2.69
N ASP A 208 8.36 29.18 -3.28
CA ASP A 208 7.61 30.23 -2.58
C ASP A 208 6.68 29.62 -1.52
N ILE A 209 6.06 28.48 -1.82
CA ILE A 209 5.22 27.74 -0.88
C ILE A 209 6.02 27.36 0.37
N ASN A 210 7.19 26.76 0.18
CA ASN A 210 8.08 26.37 1.27
C ASN A 210 8.52 27.58 2.09
N ALA A 211 8.92 28.67 1.43
CA ALA A 211 9.35 29.88 2.13
C ALA A 211 8.28 30.45 3.07
N TYR A 212 7.00 30.47 2.67
CA TYR A 212 5.93 30.92 3.55
C TYR A 212 5.64 29.96 4.71
N ILE A 213 5.81 28.65 4.50
CA ILE A 213 5.66 27.66 5.57
C ILE A 213 6.80 27.82 6.58
N ASP A 214 8.03 27.94 6.09
CA ASP A 214 9.23 28.11 6.93
C ASP A 214 9.17 29.41 7.73
N GLU A 215 8.70 30.51 7.12
CA GLU A 215 8.42 31.77 7.81
C GLU A 215 7.43 31.57 8.96
N GLY A 216 6.34 30.83 8.71
CA GLY A 216 5.35 30.48 9.73
C GLY A 216 5.94 29.64 10.86
N ALA A 217 6.71 28.61 10.54
CA ALA A 217 7.35 27.74 11.52
C ALA A 217 8.33 28.53 12.40
N ALA A 218 9.22 29.32 11.78
CA ALA A 218 10.18 30.16 12.48
C ALA A 218 9.49 31.19 13.40
N ALA A 219 8.41 31.82 12.93
CA ALA A 219 7.63 32.78 13.73
C ALA A 219 6.97 32.14 14.97
N ALA A 220 6.67 30.84 14.92
CA ALA A 220 6.17 30.06 16.05
C ALA A 220 7.29 29.38 16.89
N GLY A 221 8.56 29.60 16.54
CA GLY A 221 9.69 28.92 17.20
C GLY A 221 9.78 27.42 16.92
N ARG A 222 9.15 26.94 15.84
CA ARG A 222 9.22 25.54 15.38
C ARG A 222 10.34 25.37 14.36
N ASP A 223 10.91 24.18 14.33
CA ASP A 223 11.80 23.77 13.23
C ASP A 223 10.97 23.59 11.95
N PRO A 224 11.31 24.24 10.82
CA PRO A 224 10.64 24.01 9.54
C PRO A 224 10.59 22.54 9.11
N ARG A 225 11.57 21.73 9.53
CA ARG A 225 11.62 20.27 9.32
C ARG A 225 10.60 19.49 10.15
N SER A 226 9.86 20.13 11.05
CA SER A 226 8.72 19.51 11.74
C SER A 226 7.45 19.51 10.89
N VAL A 227 7.48 20.17 9.73
CA VAL A 227 6.36 20.25 8.81
C VAL A 227 6.73 19.49 7.55
N ARG A 228 6.02 18.41 7.24
CA ARG A 228 6.21 17.62 6.02
C ARG A 228 5.71 18.37 4.78
N ARG A 229 6.31 18.12 3.63
CA ARG A 229 5.82 18.61 2.32
C ARG A 229 5.30 17.43 1.52
N LEU A 230 3.98 17.37 1.33
CA LEU A 230 3.30 16.38 0.51
C LEU A 230 2.82 17.03 -0.79
N LEU A 231 2.61 16.24 -1.83
CA LEU A 231 2.17 16.73 -3.13
C LEU A 231 1.23 15.71 -3.79
N ASN A 232 0.03 16.16 -4.16
CA ASN A 232 -0.81 15.39 -5.07
C ASN A 232 -0.25 15.53 -6.49
N ILE A 233 0.02 14.41 -7.14
CA ILE A 233 0.62 14.33 -8.48
C ILE A 233 -0.34 13.63 -9.45
N ALA A 234 -0.28 14.02 -10.71
CA ALA A 234 -0.99 13.37 -11.80
C ALA A 234 -0.06 13.33 -13.01
N GLY A 235 -0.19 12.29 -13.83
CA GLY A 235 0.68 12.07 -14.97
C GLY A 235 0.16 10.95 -15.85
N ARG A 236 0.94 10.58 -16.87
CA ARG A 236 0.67 9.42 -17.72
C ARG A 236 1.94 8.59 -17.90
N PHE A 237 1.78 7.27 -17.84
CA PHE A 237 2.83 6.37 -18.30
C PHE A 237 2.75 6.22 -19.82
N THR A 238 3.85 6.54 -20.49
CA THR A 238 3.99 6.35 -21.94
C THR A 238 5.38 5.80 -22.27
N ASN A 239 5.61 5.38 -23.51
CA ASN A 239 6.91 4.84 -23.93
C ASN A 239 7.99 5.93 -24.15
N THR A 240 7.60 7.20 -24.18
CA THR A 240 8.51 8.31 -24.53
C THR A 240 8.22 9.52 -23.66
N ALA A 241 9.28 10.11 -23.11
CA ALA A 241 9.18 11.33 -22.32
C ALA A 241 8.64 12.51 -23.15
N SER A 242 7.55 13.11 -22.71
CA SER A 242 6.98 14.34 -23.28
C SER A 242 6.76 15.46 -22.27
N GLY A 243 7.06 15.22 -20.99
CA GLY A 243 6.99 16.22 -19.94
C GLY A 243 7.17 15.63 -18.54
N LEU A 244 7.04 16.48 -17.53
CA LEU A 244 7.06 16.09 -16.12
C LEU A 244 5.95 15.06 -15.86
N LEU A 245 6.32 13.87 -15.38
CA LEU A 245 5.40 12.75 -15.13
C LEU A 245 4.56 12.36 -16.37
N ASP A 246 5.13 12.50 -17.57
CA ASP A 246 4.51 12.10 -18.84
C ASP A 246 5.55 11.33 -19.67
N GLY A 247 5.64 10.02 -19.43
CA GLY A 247 6.71 9.18 -19.95
C GLY A 247 6.90 7.86 -19.19
N PRO A 248 8.03 7.16 -19.37
CA PRO A 248 8.28 5.87 -18.75
C PRO A 248 8.56 5.97 -17.23
N ALA A 249 8.51 4.85 -16.52
CA ALA A 249 8.58 4.82 -15.06
C ALA A 249 9.94 5.26 -14.47
N ASP A 250 11.02 5.00 -15.18
CA ASP A 250 12.37 5.51 -14.84
C ASP A 250 12.41 7.04 -14.88
N GLN A 251 11.84 7.66 -15.91
CA GLN A 251 11.71 9.12 -15.98
C GLN A 251 10.85 9.66 -14.84
N TRP A 252 9.73 9.01 -14.52
CA TRP A 252 8.92 9.37 -13.36
C TRP A 252 9.74 9.32 -12.07
N ALA A 253 10.58 8.29 -11.89
CA ALA A 253 11.40 8.18 -10.70
C ALA A 253 12.43 9.31 -10.60
N GLU A 254 13.08 9.68 -11.71
CA GLU A 254 13.99 10.83 -11.78
C GLU A 254 13.27 12.15 -11.48
N ASP A 255 12.11 12.37 -12.09
CA ASP A 255 11.28 13.56 -11.89
C ASP A 255 10.90 13.73 -10.40
N LEU A 256 10.42 12.66 -9.75
CA LEU A 256 10.02 12.70 -8.35
C LEU A 256 11.21 12.79 -7.40
N ALA A 257 12.35 12.15 -7.71
CA ALA A 257 13.58 12.32 -6.95
C ALA A 257 14.06 13.78 -7.00
N GLY A 258 13.98 14.43 -8.16
CA GLY A 258 14.24 15.87 -8.31
C GLY A 258 13.31 16.72 -7.44
N LEU A 259 12.01 16.44 -7.43
CA LEU A 259 11.07 17.12 -6.53
C LEU A 259 11.41 16.93 -5.05
N ALA A 260 11.92 15.76 -4.66
CA ALA A 260 12.31 15.51 -3.29
C ALA A 260 13.56 16.29 -2.87
N LEU A 261 14.61 16.27 -3.71
CA LEU A 261 15.91 16.87 -3.41
C LEU A 261 15.90 18.40 -3.58
N ASP A 262 15.28 18.89 -4.66
CA ASP A 262 15.32 20.31 -5.03
C ASP A 262 14.20 21.12 -4.39
N HIS A 263 13.07 20.48 -4.07
CA HIS A 263 11.89 21.14 -3.50
C HIS A 263 11.47 20.61 -2.14
N GLY A 264 12.18 19.63 -1.58
CA GLY A 264 11.92 19.11 -0.23
C GLY A 264 10.61 18.32 -0.10
N ILE A 265 10.04 17.87 -1.23
CA ILE A 265 8.84 17.03 -1.21
C ILE A 265 9.18 15.66 -0.65
N SER A 266 8.34 15.15 0.24
CA SER A 266 8.55 13.89 0.93
C SER A 266 7.30 13.03 1.03
N GLY A 267 6.20 13.48 0.42
CA GLY A 267 5.00 12.69 0.21
C GLY A 267 4.50 12.87 -1.21
N PHE A 268 4.37 11.79 -1.97
CA PHE A 268 3.87 11.79 -3.35
C PHE A 268 2.57 11.00 -3.41
N ILE A 269 1.46 11.68 -3.72
CA ILE A 269 0.13 11.07 -3.70
C ILE A 269 -0.43 11.07 -5.12
N LEU A 270 -0.49 9.89 -5.75
CA LEU A 270 -0.96 9.69 -7.10
C LEU A 270 -2.48 9.90 -7.19
N MET A 271 -2.90 10.85 -8.04
CA MET A 271 -4.30 11.09 -8.37
C MET A 271 -4.78 10.12 -9.45
N GLY A 272 -5.86 9.39 -9.18
CA GLY A 272 -6.53 8.57 -10.18
C GLY A 272 -6.96 7.21 -9.64
N ASP A 273 -7.85 6.56 -10.41
CA ASP A 273 -8.49 5.30 -10.05
C ASP A 273 -8.09 4.15 -11.00
N ASP A 274 -7.04 4.35 -11.82
CA ASP A 274 -6.56 3.35 -12.76
C ASP A 274 -5.66 2.31 -12.05
N PRO A 275 -6.07 1.02 -11.97
CA PRO A 275 -5.31 -0.01 -11.27
C PRO A 275 -3.88 -0.17 -11.79
N SER A 276 -3.70 -0.12 -13.11
CA SER A 276 -2.38 -0.35 -13.72
C SER A 276 -1.39 0.77 -13.38
N THR A 277 -1.88 2.01 -13.32
CA THR A 277 -1.09 3.17 -12.93
C THR A 277 -0.72 3.12 -11.44
N ILE A 278 -1.66 2.74 -10.56
CA ILE A 278 -1.41 2.58 -9.12
C ILE A 278 -0.35 1.51 -8.88
N GLN A 279 -0.50 0.34 -9.51
CA GLN A 279 0.43 -0.77 -9.38
C GLN A 279 1.83 -0.38 -9.85
N ARG A 280 1.94 0.22 -11.04
CA ARG A 280 3.22 0.68 -11.59
C ARG A 280 3.87 1.75 -10.73
N PHE A 281 3.08 2.67 -10.18
CA PHE A 281 3.58 3.71 -9.28
C PHE A 281 4.16 3.13 -7.99
N GLY A 282 3.50 2.14 -7.37
CA GLY A 282 3.99 1.49 -6.17
C GLY A 282 5.17 0.55 -6.40
N GLN A 283 5.12 -0.26 -7.46
CA GLN A 283 6.09 -1.35 -7.68
C GLN A 283 7.32 -0.94 -8.49
N GLU A 284 7.22 0.05 -9.38
CA GLU A 284 8.36 0.52 -10.19
C GLU A 284 8.87 1.89 -9.71
N VAL A 285 7.97 2.87 -9.56
CA VAL A 285 8.39 4.27 -9.33
C VAL A 285 8.81 4.52 -7.88
N ALA A 286 7.98 4.17 -6.90
CA ALA A 286 8.25 4.43 -5.49
C ALA A 286 9.60 3.86 -4.99
N PRO A 287 9.95 2.58 -5.21
CA PRO A 287 11.26 2.06 -4.81
C PRO A 287 12.41 2.75 -5.53
N ALA A 288 12.31 3.01 -6.84
CA ALA A 288 13.35 3.71 -7.59
C ALA A 288 13.59 5.13 -7.07
N VAL A 289 12.54 5.88 -6.71
CA VAL A 289 12.69 7.21 -6.10
C VAL A 289 13.41 7.10 -4.74
N ARG A 290 13.06 6.11 -3.92
CA ARG A 290 13.74 5.90 -2.62
C ARG A 290 15.23 5.63 -2.82
N GLU A 291 15.60 4.80 -3.78
CA GLU A 291 16.99 4.49 -4.11
C GLU A 291 17.76 5.73 -4.60
N LEU A 292 17.19 6.48 -5.56
CA LEU A 292 17.79 7.70 -6.09
C LEU A 292 18.03 8.75 -4.99
N VAL A 293 17.03 9.00 -4.15
CA VAL A 293 17.13 9.98 -3.05
C VAL A 293 18.11 9.51 -1.98
N ALA A 294 18.12 8.21 -1.64
CA ALA A 294 19.07 7.66 -0.67
C ALA A 294 20.52 7.74 -1.16
N ALA A 295 20.75 7.46 -2.45
CA ALA A 295 22.07 7.57 -3.07
C ALA A 295 22.59 9.02 -3.01
N GLU A 296 21.76 10.01 -3.35
CA GLU A 296 22.15 11.42 -3.29
C GLU A 296 22.42 11.89 -1.85
N ARG A 297 21.55 11.52 -0.90
CA ARG A 297 21.74 11.84 0.53
C ARG A 297 23.01 11.23 1.12
N SER A 298 23.48 10.11 0.59
CA SER A 298 24.68 9.39 1.05
C SER A 298 25.97 9.87 0.35
N GLY A 299 25.87 10.69 -0.69
CA GLY A 299 27.00 11.22 -1.45
C GLY A 299 27.87 12.22 -0.66
N PRO A 300 29.11 12.49 -1.12
CA PRO A 300 30.07 13.35 -0.41
C PRO A 300 29.72 14.85 -0.59
N GLY A 301 28.64 15.31 0.06
CA GLY A 301 28.08 16.65 -0.18
C GLY A 301 27.51 17.42 1.02
N THR A 302 27.32 16.81 2.20
CA THR A 302 26.78 17.54 3.37
C THR A 302 27.67 17.42 4.59
N ASN A 303 28.47 18.47 4.82
CA ASN A 303 29.32 18.62 5.99
C ASN A 303 28.46 18.88 7.24
N LYS A 304 28.09 17.82 7.97
CA LYS A 304 27.56 17.91 9.33
C LYS A 304 28.68 17.50 10.30
N LYS A 305 29.08 18.42 11.18
CA LYS A 305 30.04 18.15 12.26
C LYS A 305 29.58 16.92 13.06
N PRO A 306 30.46 15.95 13.34
CA PRO A 306 30.13 14.85 14.23
C PRO A 306 29.99 15.39 15.66
N GLY A 307 28.78 15.31 16.20
CA GLY A 307 28.57 15.10 17.63
C GLY A 307 28.42 13.60 17.81
N ASP A 308 29.26 13.05 18.68
CA ASP A 308 29.39 11.65 19.09
C ASP A 308 28.09 10.84 18.99
N ASP A 309 28.04 9.94 18.01
CA ASP A 309 27.46 8.60 18.06
C ASP A 309 27.62 7.96 16.66
N GLU A 310 28.75 7.25 16.47
CA GLU A 310 28.93 6.35 15.33
C GLU A 310 28.12 5.05 15.55
N PRO A 311 27.27 4.61 14.60
CA PRO A 311 27.10 3.18 14.35
C PRO A 311 28.25 2.72 13.46
N GLY A 312 29.01 1.75 13.95
CA GLY A 312 30.25 1.29 13.36
C GLY A 312 30.13 0.88 11.89
N ARG A 313 31.21 1.16 11.15
CA ARG A 313 31.54 0.47 9.91
C ARG A 313 31.43 -1.03 10.14
N GLU A 314 30.49 -1.68 9.45
CA GLU A 314 30.46 -3.12 9.37
C GLU A 314 31.74 -3.61 8.70
N VAL A 315 32.50 -4.38 9.49
CA VAL A 315 33.58 -5.22 9.01
C VAL A 315 32.93 -6.26 8.09
N ILE A 316 33.45 -6.39 6.87
CA ILE A 316 33.07 -7.47 5.96
C ILE A 316 33.46 -8.79 6.64
N GLU A 317 32.53 -9.41 7.35
CA GLU A 317 32.69 -10.76 7.87
C GLU A 317 32.62 -11.75 6.71
N ALA A 318 33.51 -12.76 6.74
CA ALA A 318 33.49 -13.87 5.81
C ALA A 318 32.16 -14.62 5.94
N GLY A 319 31.33 -14.58 4.89
CA GLY A 319 30.01 -15.20 4.93
C GLY A 319 30.02 -16.72 5.07
N ALA A 320 28.84 -17.26 5.38
CA ALA A 320 28.59 -18.68 5.64
C ALA A 320 28.31 -19.49 4.34
N PRO A 321 28.48 -20.83 4.35
CA PRO A 321 28.21 -21.68 3.19
C PRO A 321 26.73 -21.69 2.72
N SER A 322 26.61 -21.96 1.43
CA SER A 322 25.53 -21.78 0.44
C SER A 322 24.15 -22.48 0.62
N ALA A 323 23.83 -23.12 1.75
CA ALA A 323 22.62 -23.95 1.80
C ALA A 323 21.33 -23.12 2.03
N PHE A 324 20.64 -22.74 0.95
CA PHE A 324 19.23 -22.36 0.99
C PHE A 324 18.38 -23.60 1.22
N ALA A 325 17.55 -23.60 2.27
CA ALA A 325 16.68 -24.73 2.61
C ALA A 325 15.40 -24.69 1.76
N THR A 326 15.50 -25.07 0.48
CA THR A 326 14.36 -25.14 -0.44
C THR A 326 13.38 -26.26 -0.03
N THR A 327 12.11 -26.05 -0.27
CA THR A 327 11.06 -27.01 0.06
C THR A 327 10.98 -28.13 -1.01
N PRO A 328 11.06 -29.43 -0.63
CA PRO A 328 10.95 -30.52 -1.58
C PRO A 328 9.50 -30.73 -2.04
N PRO A 329 9.27 -31.32 -3.23
CA PRO A 329 7.93 -31.62 -3.69
C PRO A 329 7.24 -32.67 -2.78
N PRO A 330 5.89 -32.69 -2.74
CA PRO A 330 5.15 -33.64 -1.92
C PRO A 330 5.46 -35.10 -2.29
N ALA A 331 5.55 -35.98 -1.28
CA ALA A 331 5.84 -37.41 -1.48
C ALA A 331 4.70 -38.18 -2.16
N THR A 332 3.48 -37.65 -2.10
CA THR A 332 2.27 -38.29 -2.64
C THR A 332 1.47 -37.26 -3.42
N ARG A 333 0.98 -37.66 -4.60
CA ARG A 333 0.03 -36.87 -5.40
C ARG A 333 -1.40 -37.17 -4.98
N LEU A 334 -2.26 -36.19 -5.22
CA LEU A 334 -3.70 -36.26 -4.97
C LEU A 334 -4.46 -36.81 -6.18
N THR A 335 -3.90 -36.61 -7.37
CA THR A 335 -4.52 -36.98 -8.65
C THR A 335 -3.58 -37.84 -9.49
N GLU A 336 -4.16 -38.66 -10.38
CA GLU A 336 -3.39 -39.36 -11.43
C GLU A 336 -3.06 -38.46 -12.63
N HIS A 337 -3.63 -37.24 -12.67
CA HIS A 337 -3.49 -36.33 -13.80
C HIS A 337 -2.12 -35.62 -13.76
N ARG A 338 -1.26 -35.94 -14.72
CA ARG A 338 0.05 -35.31 -14.88
C ARG A 338 0.04 -34.38 -16.08
N LEU A 339 0.24 -33.09 -15.83
CA LEU A 339 0.31 -32.08 -16.88
C LEU A 339 1.70 -32.00 -17.52
N TRP A 340 2.72 -32.54 -16.86
CA TRP A 340 4.07 -32.68 -17.39
C TRP A 340 4.85 -33.82 -16.73
N ASP A 341 5.95 -34.23 -17.37
CA ASP A 341 6.93 -35.14 -16.80
C ASP A 341 8.04 -34.35 -16.08
N GLU A 342 8.14 -34.47 -14.76
CA GLU A 342 9.19 -33.81 -13.98
C GLU A 342 10.61 -34.30 -14.33
N SER A 343 10.76 -35.51 -14.86
CA SER A 343 12.07 -36.06 -15.22
C SER A 343 12.70 -35.39 -16.44
N GLU A 344 11.90 -34.66 -17.22
CA GLU A 344 12.34 -33.88 -18.38
C GLU A 344 12.78 -32.45 -18.01
N ARG A 345 12.65 -32.05 -16.74
CA ARG A 345 13.02 -30.70 -16.28
C ARG A 345 14.53 -30.48 -16.39
N PRO A 346 14.99 -29.40 -17.04
CA PRO A 346 16.40 -29.05 -17.04
C PRO A 346 16.86 -28.69 -15.62
N VAL A 347 18.15 -28.88 -15.35
CA VAL A 347 18.74 -28.51 -14.06
C VAL A 347 19.83 -27.49 -14.31
N ARG A 348 19.85 -26.43 -13.52
CA ARG A 348 20.90 -25.41 -13.60
C ARG A 348 22.28 -26.02 -13.32
N PRO A 349 23.37 -25.42 -13.84
CA PRO A 349 24.71 -25.80 -13.42
C PRO A 349 24.91 -25.65 -11.91
N PRO A 350 25.69 -26.54 -11.27
CA PRO A 350 25.93 -26.48 -9.83
C PRO A 350 26.64 -25.18 -9.44
N THR A 351 26.29 -24.64 -8.28
CA THR A 351 26.96 -23.48 -7.69
C THR A 351 28.46 -23.78 -7.51
N PRO A 352 29.37 -22.85 -7.86
CA PRO A 352 30.81 -23.04 -7.67
C PRO A 352 31.17 -23.40 -6.23
N ALA A 353 32.08 -24.35 -6.05
CA ALA A 353 32.51 -24.79 -4.73
C ALA A 353 33.16 -23.64 -3.94
N GLY A 354 32.66 -23.37 -2.73
CA GLY A 354 33.15 -22.30 -1.86
C GLY A 354 32.50 -20.93 -2.10
N GLN A 355 31.42 -20.85 -2.88
CA GLN A 355 30.62 -19.63 -3.01
C GLN A 355 30.01 -19.22 -1.66
N VAL A 356 30.16 -17.94 -1.32
CA VAL A 356 29.70 -17.34 -0.07
C VAL A 356 28.80 -16.15 -0.41
N TYR A 357 27.72 -15.98 0.35
CA TYR A 357 26.76 -14.88 0.16
C TYR A 357 26.75 -13.96 1.38
N SER A 358 26.57 -12.66 1.13
CA SER A 358 26.27 -11.69 2.19
C SER A 358 24.94 -12.04 2.88
N GLU A 359 24.69 -11.47 4.06
CA GLU A 359 23.38 -11.61 4.72
C GLU A 359 22.26 -11.06 3.83
N ARG A 360 22.46 -9.88 3.24
CA ARG A 360 21.53 -9.28 2.27
C ARG A 360 21.23 -10.20 1.09
N ALA A 361 22.25 -10.78 0.47
CA ALA A 361 22.08 -11.73 -0.64
C ALA A 361 21.29 -12.98 -0.21
N ARG A 362 21.51 -13.47 1.01
CA ARG A 362 20.73 -14.60 1.55
C ARG A 362 19.27 -14.24 1.80
N THR A 363 19.00 -13.06 2.36
CA THR A 363 17.63 -12.56 2.56
C THR A 363 16.92 -12.40 1.22
N VAL A 364 17.57 -11.80 0.23
CA VAL A 364 17.00 -11.62 -1.12
C VAL A 364 16.70 -12.98 -1.78
N GLY A 365 17.62 -13.95 -1.70
CA GLY A 365 17.35 -15.31 -2.18
C GLY A 365 16.21 -16.01 -1.43
N GLY A 366 16.15 -15.84 -0.11
CA GLY A 366 15.13 -16.47 0.75
C GLY A 366 13.72 -15.93 0.55
N HIS A 367 13.56 -14.71 0.04
CA HIS A 367 12.25 -14.08 -0.14
C HIS A 367 11.31 -14.89 -1.04
N LEU A 368 11.83 -15.54 -2.08
CA LEU A 368 11.01 -16.41 -2.95
C LEU A 368 10.40 -17.59 -2.17
N ILE A 369 11.18 -18.18 -1.25
CA ILE A 369 10.71 -19.26 -0.38
C ILE A 369 9.59 -18.76 0.54
N GLU A 370 9.71 -17.55 1.09
CA GLU A 370 8.67 -16.95 1.95
C GLU A 370 7.34 -16.76 1.20
N VAL A 371 7.40 -16.26 -0.04
CA VAL A 371 6.21 -16.11 -0.89
C VAL A 371 5.61 -17.48 -1.21
N HIS A 372 6.44 -18.47 -1.56
CA HIS A 372 5.96 -19.81 -1.88
C HIS A 372 5.37 -20.52 -0.67
N ASP A 373 5.95 -20.38 0.52
CA ASP A 373 5.42 -20.97 1.74
C ASP A 373 4.04 -20.38 2.07
N HIS A 374 3.86 -19.07 1.87
CA HIS A 374 2.53 -18.47 1.98
C HIS A 374 1.52 -19.08 0.99
N LEU A 375 1.91 -19.25 -0.28
CA LEU A 375 1.05 -19.90 -1.29
C LEU A 375 0.70 -21.35 -0.90
N ARG A 376 1.66 -22.12 -0.36
CA ARG A 376 1.42 -23.49 0.13
C ARG A 376 0.43 -23.52 1.29
N GLU A 377 0.56 -22.58 2.24
CA GLU A 377 -0.34 -22.47 3.39
C GLU A 377 -1.77 -22.14 2.95
N GLU A 378 -1.94 -21.14 2.07
CA GLU A 378 -3.27 -20.75 1.56
C GLU A 378 -3.91 -21.88 0.73
N LEU A 379 -3.12 -22.60 -0.07
CA LEU A 379 -3.60 -23.76 -0.83
C LEU A 379 -4.06 -24.91 0.07
N THR A 380 -3.34 -25.14 1.18
CA THR A 380 -3.74 -26.11 2.20
C THR A 380 -5.06 -25.71 2.85
N GLN A 381 -5.22 -24.43 3.18
CA GLN A 381 -6.47 -23.90 3.74
C GLN A 381 -7.64 -24.07 2.77
N ILE A 382 -7.47 -23.77 1.48
CA ILE A 382 -8.53 -23.97 0.47
C ILE A 382 -9.00 -25.43 0.46
N ARG A 383 -8.07 -26.39 0.45
CA ARG A 383 -8.40 -27.81 0.42
C ARG A 383 -9.11 -28.27 1.68
N ASP A 384 -8.61 -27.86 2.84
CA ASP A 384 -9.23 -28.19 4.13
C ASP A 384 -10.68 -27.66 4.21
N LEU A 385 -10.94 -26.49 3.64
CA LEU A 385 -12.28 -25.90 3.58
C LEU A 385 -13.23 -26.71 2.69
N ILE A 386 -12.79 -27.11 1.50
CA ILE A 386 -13.62 -27.93 0.60
C ILE A 386 -13.94 -29.28 1.27
N ASP A 387 -12.95 -29.92 1.88
CA ASP A 387 -13.09 -31.19 2.59
C ASP A 387 -14.04 -31.10 3.81
N GLN A 388 -13.98 -30.00 4.56
CA GLN A 388 -14.88 -29.76 5.69
C GLN A 388 -16.33 -29.59 5.26
N VAL A 389 -16.56 -28.89 4.14
CA VAL A 389 -17.89 -28.69 3.55
C VAL A 389 -18.45 -30.02 3.05
N LYS A 390 -17.66 -30.80 2.31
CA LYS A 390 -18.08 -32.12 1.77
C LYS A 390 -18.48 -33.12 2.85
N ARG A 391 -17.73 -33.18 3.96
CA ARG A 391 -17.99 -34.14 5.05
C ARG A 391 -19.20 -33.80 5.92
N GLY A 392 -19.84 -32.64 5.70
CA GLY A 392 -20.94 -32.16 6.57
C GLY A 392 -20.54 -31.97 8.05
N ALA A 393 -19.24 -32.08 8.37
CA ALA A 393 -18.68 -32.00 9.72
C ALA A 393 -18.72 -30.56 10.26
N ALA A 394 -18.78 -29.61 9.34
CA ALA A 394 -19.21 -28.26 9.60
C ALA A 394 -20.60 -28.08 8.99
N SER A 395 -21.60 -27.63 9.77
CA SER A 395 -22.75 -26.99 9.10
C SER A 395 -22.18 -25.85 8.26
N VAL A 396 -22.81 -25.52 7.12
CA VAL A 396 -22.40 -24.34 6.32
C VAL A 396 -22.19 -23.12 7.25
N SER A 397 -23.00 -23.01 8.32
CA SER A 397 -22.88 -22.02 9.39
C SER A 397 -21.64 -22.15 10.31
N ARG A 398 -21.10 -23.35 10.56
CA ARG A 398 -19.90 -23.60 11.38
C ARG A 398 -18.60 -23.52 10.59
N ALA A 399 -18.61 -23.92 9.31
CA ALA A 399 -17.51 -23.65 8.38
C ALA A 399 -17.39 -22.14 8.20
N ARG A 400 -18.54 -21.48 8.03
CA ARG A 400 -18.70 -20.03 8.10
C ARG A 400 -18.27 -19.43 9.44
N ALA A 401 -18.38 -20.13 10.58
CA ALA A 401 -17.94 -19.63 11.89
C ALA A 401 -16.41 -19.70 12.07
N ALA A 402 -15.77 -20.79 11.63
CA ALA A 402 -14.31 -20.90 11.60
C ALA A 402 -13.69 -19.89 10.62
N LEU A 403 -14.35 -19.66 9.47
CA LEU A 403 -14.01 -18.58 8.53
C LEU A 403 -14.29 -17.18 9.10
N ASN A 404 -15.38 -17.00 9.86
CA ASN A 404 -15.72 -15.72 10.51
C ASN A 404 -14.84 -15.39 11.73
N GLU A 405 -14.24 -16.37 12.40
CA GLU A 405 -13.23 -16.13 13.44
C GLU A 405 -11.92 -15.58 12.85
N MET A 406 -11.71 -15.70 11.53
CA MET A 406 -10.55 -15.15 10.82
C MET A 406 -10.86 -13.96 9.88
N THR A 407 -12.12 -13.64 9.57
CA THR A 407 -12.53 -12.29 9.10
C THR A 407 -14.06 -12.08 9.20
N LEU A 408 -14.48 -10.93 9.74
CA LEU A 408 -15.90 -10.57 9.97
C LEU A 408 -16.68 -10.22 8.67
N ARG A 409 -17.73 -11.01 8.38
CA ARG A 409 -19.06 -10.72 7.72
C ARG A 409 -19.38 -11.33 6.32
N GLN A 410 -20.25 -12.34 6.39
CA GLN A 410 -21.50 -12.66 5.63
C GLN A 410 -21.55 -12.75 4.08
N ASN A 411 -21.61 -13.97 3.54
CA ASN A 411 -22.76 -14.72 2.94
C ASN A 411 -22.19 -15.94 2.16
N ASN A 412 -23.01 -16.84 1.59
CA ASN A 412 -22.64 -18.16 0.98
C ASN A 412 -21.55 -18.14 -0.14
N TRP A 413 -20.90 -17.01 -0.35
CA TRP A 413 -19.87 -16.70 -1.33
C TRP A 413 -18.42 -16.92 -0.83
N THR A 414 -18.21 -17.37 0.42
CA THR A 414 -16.88 -17.34 1.05
C THR A 414 -15.86 -18.28 0.40
N LEU A 415 -16.25 -19.49 -0.02
CA LEU A 415 -15.32 -20.40 -0.70
C LEU A 415 -14.94 -19.88 -2.08
N GLY A 416 -15.92 -19.43 -2.88
CA GLY A 416 -15.67 -18.90 -4.23
C GLY A 416 -14.83 -17.62 -4.22
N ALA A 417 -15.12 -16.69 -3.29
CA ALA A 417 -14.32 -15.47 -3.14
C ALA A 417 -12.88 -15.77 -2.70
N TYR A 418 -12.68 -16.76 -1.82
CA TYR A 418 -11.36 -17.14 -1.34
C TYR A 418 -10.54 -17.86 -2.44
N CYS A 419 -11.13 -18.81 -3.15
CA CYS A 419 -10.47 -19.45 -4.30
C CYS A 419 -10.12 -18.43 -5.40
N ALA A 420 -11.02 -17.48 -5.70
CA ALA A 420 -10.76 -16.42 -6.69
C ALA A 420 -9.63 -15.49 -6.24
N SER A 421 -9.59 -15.12 -4.95
CA SER A 421 -8.52 -14.32 -4.36
C SER A 421 -7.17 -15.02 -4.47
N TYR A 422 -7.12 -16.31 -4.13
CA TYR A 422 -5.90 -17.11 -4.25
C TYR A 422 -5.43 -17.23 -5.71
N CYS A 423 -6.34 -17.52 -6.64
CA CYS A 423 -6.03 -17.60 -8.07
C CYS A 423 -5.49 -16.27 -8.62
N THR A 424 -5.98 -15.14 -8.12
CA THR A 424 -5.51 -13.80 -8.48
C THR A 424 -4.08 -13.57 -7.96
N MET A 425 -3.83 -13.89 -6.69
CA MET A 425 -2.49 -13.80 -6.09
C MET A 425 -1.47 -14.66 -6.83
N LEU A 426 -1.83 -15.91 -7.15
CA LEU A 426 -0.97 -16.83 -7.89
C LEU A 426 -0.63 -16.33 -9.29
N THR A 427 -1.65 -15.83 -10.02
CA THR A 427 -1.45 -15.24 -11.36
C THR A 427 -0.52 -14.03 -11.31
N GLN A 428 -0.64 -13.20 -10.26
CA GLN A 428 0.23 -12.04 -10.07
C GLN A 428 1.67 -12.43 -9.79
N HIS A 429 1.89 -13.41 -8.91
CA HIS A 429 3.23 -13.93 -8.58
C HIS A 429 3.97 -14.42 -9.82
N HIS A 430 3.39 -15.33 -10.59
CA HIS A 430 3.99 -15.80 -11.86
C HIS A 430 4.15 -14.66 -12.88
N GLY A 431 3.21 -13.71 -12.90
CA GLY A 431 3.31 -12.53 -13.77
C GLY A 431 4.51 -11.63 -13.46
N ILE A 432 4.88 -11.49 -12.18
CA ILE A 432 6.07 -10.75 -11.75
C ILE A 432 7.34 -11.48 -12.19
N GLU A 433 7.36 -12.80 -12.06
CA GLU A 433 8.50 -13.62 -12.48
C GLU A 433 8.72 -13.53 -13.98
N ASP A 434 7.66 -13.74 -14.77
CA ASP A 434 7.70 -13.68 -16.22
C ASP A 434 8.04 -12.29 -16.75
N GLY A 435 7.50 -11.25 -16.13
CA GLY A 435 7.64 -9.86 -16.55
C GLY A 435 8.95 -9.21 -16.13
N SER A 436 9.52 -9.62 -14.99
CA SER A 436 10.62 -8.89 -14.34
C SER A 436 11.80 -9.76 -13.98
N ILE A 437 11.59 -10.80 -13.16
CA ILE A 437 12.67 -11.58 -12.55
C ILE A 437 13.38 -12.44 -13.61
N PHE A 438 12.63 -13.20 -14.39
CA PHE A 438 13.18 -14.09 -15.43
C PHE A 438 13.90 -13.33 -16.54
N PRO A 439 13.39 -12.21 -17.10
CA PRO A 439 14.16 -11.39 -18.03
C PRO A 439 15.50 -10.90 -17.45
N HIS A 440 15.53 -10.53 -16.16
CA HIS A 440 16.76 -10.11 -15.48
C HIS A 440 17.76 -11.25 -15.31
N LEU A 441 17.30 -12.40 -14.82
CA LEU A 441 18.15 -13.59 -14.64
C LEU A 441 18.69 -14.11 -15.98
N ARG A 442 17.88 -14.11 -17.05
CA ARG A 442 18.33 -14.47 -18.40
C ARG A 442 19.49 -13.59 -18.90
N ARG A 443 19.45 -12.29 -18.61
CA ARG A 443 20.54 -11.36 -18.97
C ARG A 443 21.77 -11.55 -18.09
N SER A 444 21.57 -11.90 -16.83
CA SER A 444 22.63 -12.00 -15.82
C SER A 444 23.37 -13.34 -15.86
N ASP A 445 22.67 -14.44 -16.15
CA ASP A 445 23.23 -15.79 -16.26
C ASP A 445 22.58 -16.57 -17.42
N PRO A 446 23.20 -16.57 -18.62
CA PRO A 446 22.69 -17.28 -19.78
C PRO A 446 22.56 -18.80 -19.58
N ALA A 447 23.22 -19.39 -18.57
CA ALA A 447 23.11 -20.82 -18.30
C ALA A 447 21.75 -21.20 -17.67
N LEU A 448 20.98 -20.22 -17.18
CA LEU A 448 19.63 -20.43 -16.64
C LEU A 448 18.54 -20.47 -17.71
N VAL A 449 18.84 -20.09 -18.96
CA VAL A 449 17.83 -19.99 -20.03
C VAL A 449 16.99 -21.27 -20.16
N PRO A 450 17.53 -22.50 -20.18
CA PRO A 450 16.71 -23.70 -20.27
C PRO A 450 15.75 -23.89 -19.09
N VAL A 451 16.21 -23.56 -17.87
CA VAL A 451 15.37 -23.62 -16.65
C VAL A 451 14.26 -22.60 -16.73
N ILE A 452 14.60 -21.35 -17.06
CA ILE A 452 13.64 -20.26 -17.13
C ILE A 452 12.60 -20.54 -18.23
N ASP A 453 13.03 -20.98 -19.42
CA ASP A 453 12.13 -21.37 -20.51
C ASP A 453 11.15 -22.46 -20.05
N ARG A 454 11.62 -23.41 -19.22
CA ARG A 454 10.75 -24.44 -18.65
C ARG A 454 9.77 -23.86 -17.62
N LEU A 455 10.21 -23.01 -16.72
CA LEU A 455 9.33 -22.38 -15.70
C LEU A 455 8.21 -21.58 -16.37
N GLN A 456 8.53 -20.80 -17.42
CA GLN A 456 7.52 -20.05 -18.18
C GLN A 456 6.52 -20.97 -18.89
N GLN A 457 6.96 -22.12 -19.42
CA GLN A 457 6.04 -23.11 -19.97
C GLN A 457 5.11 -23.68 -18.90
N GLU A 458 5.63 -23.93 -17.69
CA GLU A 458 4.81 -24.38 -16.56
C GLU A 458 3.84 -23.31 -16.10
N HIS A 459 4.19 -22.01 -16.13
CA HIS A 459 3.27 -20.90 -15.82
C HIS A 459 2.07 -20.88 -16.76
N VAL A 460 2.28 -21.08 -18.06
CA VAL A 460 1.17 -21.14 -19.05
C VAL A 460 0.21 -22.27 -18.69
N VAL A 461 0.73 -23.44 -18.37
CA VAL A 461 -0.09 -24.59 -17.97
C VAL A 461 -0.80 -24.34 -16.63
N ILE A 462 -0.13 -23.72 -15.65
CA ILE A 462 -0.77 -23.38 -14.37
C ILE A 462 -1.91 -22.38 -14.59
N HIS A 463 -1.78 -21.44 -15.52
CA HIS A 463 -2.87 -20.53 -15.85
C HIS A 463 -4.10 -21.28 -16.39
N GLU A 464 -3.91 -22.28 -17.26
CA GLU A 464 -5.00 -23.13 -17.74
C GLU A 464 -5.68 -23.91 -16.60
N VAL A 465 -4.91 -24.35 -15.60
CA VAL A 465 -5.42 -25.02 -14.39
C VAL A 465 -6.19 -24.05 -13.50
N VAL A 466 -5.70 -22.83 -13.33
CA VAL A 466 -6.40 -21.76 -12.60
C VAL A 466 -7.74 -21.44 -13.27
N GLU A 467 -7.79 -21.33 -14.59
CA GLU A 467 -9.05 -21.17 -15.32
C GLU A 467 -9.99 -22.37 -15.13
N ALA A 468 -9.46 -23.58 -15.00
CA ALA A 468 -10.28 -24.77 -14.72
C ALA A 468 -10.92 -24.71 -13.33
N VAL A 469 -10.20 -24.18 -12.33
CA VAL A 469 -10.75 -23.91 -11.00
C VAL A 469 -11.85 -22.84 -11.07
N ASP A 470 -11.63 -21.75 -11.80
CA ASP A 470 -12.65 -20.70 -11.98
C ASP A 470 -13.93 -21.25 -12.63
N ARG A 471 -13.79 -22.03 -13.71
CA ARG A 471 -14.93 -22.71 -14.35
C ARG A 471 -15.68 -23.61 -13.36
N ALA A 472 -14.96 -24.40 -12.56
CA ALA A 472 -15.56 -25.27 -11.55
C ALA A 472 -16.29 -24.48 -10.44
N LEU A 473 -15.78 -23.31 -10.05
CA LEU A 473 -16.45 -22.40 -9.11
C LEU A 473 -17.75 -21.84 -9.69
N VAL A 474 -17.73 -21.40 -10.95
CA VAL A 474 -18.93 -20.89 -11.64
C VAL A 474 -20.02 -21.97 -11.72
N ASP A 475 -19.64 -23.21 -12.03
CA ASP A 475 -20.58 -24.32 -12.11
C ASP A 475 -21.16 -24.67 -10.72
N LEU A 476 -20.35 -24.62 -9.66
CA LEU A 476 -20.82 -24.79 -8.27
C LEU A 476 -21.81 -23.68 -7.87
N VAL A 477 -21.53 -22.42 -8.22
CA VAL A 477 -22.43 -21.29 -7.93
C VAL A 477 -23.76 -21.46 -8.66
N ARG A 478 -23.74 -21.85 -9.93
CA ARG A 478 -24.96 -22.14 -10.70
C ARG A 478 -25.80 -23.24 -10.06
N ALA A 479 -25.17 -24.33 -9.62
CA ALA A 479 -25.85 -25.41 -8.92
C ALA A 479 -26.52 -24.94 -7.61
N ALA A 480 -25.90 -23.96 -6.93
CA ALA A 480 -26.44 -23.36 -5.71
C ALA A 480 -27.59 -22.34 -5.94
N ASP A 481 -27.71 -21.76 -7.14
CA ASP A 481 -28.84 -20.90 -7.50
C ASP A 481 -30.11 -21.73 -7.78
N ASP A 482 -29.95 -22.98 -8.19
CA ASP A 482 -31.03 -23.94 -8.44
C ASP A 482 -31.51 -24.69 -7.16
N GLY A 483 -30.82 -24.51 -6.01
CA GLY A 483 -31.12 -25.18 -4.74
C GLY A 483 -29.96 -25.14 -3.72
N HIS A 484 -30.06 -25.83 -2.58
CA HIS A 484 -28.88 -25.99 -1.71
C HIS A 484 -27.94 -27.04 -2.34
N PRO A 485 -26.66 -26.73 -2.62
CA PRO A 485 -25.78 -27.66 -3.31
C PRO A 485 -25.59 -28.94 -2.49
N ALA A 486 -25.72 -30.08 -3.14
CA ALA A 486 -25.44 -31.38 -2.57
C ALA A 486 -23.92 -31.61 -2.45
N PRO A 487 -23.44 -32.50 -1.56
CA PRO A 487 -22.02 -32.81 -1.43
C PRO A 487 -21.34 -33.22 -2.75
N GLU A 488 -22.08 -33.89 -3.64
CA GLU A 488 -21.63 -34.30 -4.98
C GLU A 488 -21.32 -33.09 -5.89
N ASP A 489 -21.98 -31.94 -5.68
CA ASP A 489 -21.73 -30.72 -6.49
C ASP A 489 -20.33 -30.13 -6.22
N PHE A 490 -19.70 -30.49 -5.10
CA PHE A 490 -18.35 -30.06 -4.74
C PHE A 490 -17.24 -30.95 -5.33
N ASP A 491 -17.58 -32.08 -5.96
CA ASP A 491 -16.58 -32.98 -6.55
C ASP A 491 -15.81 -32.31 -7.70
N GLY A 492 -16.50 -31.48 -8.50
CA GLY A 492 -15.89 -30.72 -9.59
C GLY A 492 -14.83 -29.74 -9.11
N ILE A 493 -15.15 -28.94 -8.08
CA ILE A 493 -14.20 -27.98 -7.51
C ILE A 493 -13.06 -28.67 -6.76
N GLN A 494 -13.34 -29.74 -6.02
CA GLN A 494 -12.31 -30.52 -5.33
C GLN A 494 -11.29 -31.07 -6.33
N ASN A 495 -11.76 -31.70 -7.41
CA ASN A 495 -10.87 -32.25 -8.43
C ASN A 495 -10.03 -31.16 -9.10
N ALA A 496 -10.62 -29.99 -9.42
CA ALA A 496 -9.88 -28.87 -10.00
C ALA A 496 -8.79 -28.33 -9.04
N VAL A 497 -9.10 -28.21 -7.75
CA VAL A 497 -8.15 -27.75 -6.72
C VAL A 497 -7.06 -28.81 -6.44
N ASP A 498 -7.38 -30.10 -6.47
CA ASP A 498 -6.38 -31.16 -6.31
C ASP A 498 -5.40 -31.20 -7.49
N VAL A 499 -5.88 -30.99 -8.72
CA VAL A 499 -5.00 -30.80 -9.89
C VAL A 499 -4.13 -29.55 -9.73
N LEU A 500 -4.71 -28.41 -9.33
CA LEU A 500 -3.95 -27.19 -9.01
C LEU A 500 -2.87 -27.45 -7.97
N THR A 501 -3.18 -28.23 -6.94
CA THR A 501 -2.28 -28.53 -5.83
C THR A 501 -1.09 -29.37 -6.24
N ASP A 502 -1.33 -30.49 -6.92
CA ASP A 502 -0.24 -31.34 -7.42
C ASP A 502 0.67 -30.58 -8.40
N THR A 503 0.06 -29.75 -9.24
CA THR A 503 0.73 -28.95 -10.27
C THR A 503 1.60 -27.87 -9.63
N LEU A 504 1.01 -27.06 -8.76
CA LEU A 504 1.67 -25.92 -8.15
C LEU A 504 2.76 -26.33 -7.16
N LEU A 505 2.52 -27.32 -6.30
CA LEU A 505 3.55 -27.77 -5.35
C LEU A 505 4.76 -28.37 -6.06
N SER A 506 4.54 -29.08 -7.18
CA SER A 506 5.63 -29.57 -8.04
C SER A 506 6.40 -28.42 -8.68
N HIS A 507 5.71 -27.37 -9.12
CA HIS A 507 6.28 -26.19 -9.73
C HIS A 507 7.13 -25.36 -8.75
N LEU A 508 6.53 -24.90 -7.64
CA LEU A 508 7.20 -24.07 -6.62
C LEU A 508 8.48 -24.74 -6.09
N SER A 509 8.43 -26.05 -5.87
CA SER A 509 9.60 -26.81 -5.39
C SER A 509 10.73 -26.85 -6.42
N TYR A 510 10.39 -26.98 -7.71
CA TYR A 510 11.38 -26.96 -8.78
C TYR A 510 11.96 -25.57 -8.96
N GLU A 511 11.12 -24.53 -8.96
CA GLU A 511 11.58 -23.15 -9.05
C GLU A 511 12.53 -22.80 -7.91
N GLU A 512 12.18 -23.10 -6.66
CA GLU A 512 13.06 -22.83 -5.52
C GLU A 512 14.43 -23.47 -5.69
N GLN A 513 14.46 -24.75 -6.10
CA GLN A 513 15.71 -25.48 -6.32
C GLN A 513 16.58 -24.84 -7.41
N GLN A 514 15.94 -24.27 -8.44
CA GLN A 514 16.67 -23.74 -9.57
C GLN A 514 16.95 -22.23 -9.50
N ILE A 515 16.15 -21.43 -8.80
CA ILE A 515 16.15 -19.97 -8.95
C ILE A 515 16.53 -19.22 -7.67
N VAL A 516 16.31 -19.79 -6.48
CA VAL A 516 16.66 -19.13 -5.19
C VAL A 516 18.14 -18.71 -5.12
N GLU A 517 19.05 -19.62 -5.48
CA GLU A 517 20.48 -19.29 -5.44
C GLU A 517 20.87 -18.27 -6.53
N PRO A 518 20.43 -18.40 -7.79
CA PRO A 518 20.58 -17.32 -8.76
C PRO A 518 20.07 -15.96 -8.31
N ILE A 519 18.92 -15.89 -7.64
CA ILE A 519 18.39 -14.66 -7.05
C ILE A 519 19.33 -14.14 -5.96
N ALA A 520 19.86 -15.00 -5.09
CA ALA A 520 20.85 -14.57 -4.10
C ALA A 520 22.12 -14.00 -4.75
N ARG A 521 22.47 -14.46 -5.95
CA ARG A 521 23.67 -13.99 -6.68
C ARG A 521 23.44 -12.71 -7.48
N HIS A 522 22.25 -12.55 -8.08
CA HIS A 522 21.98 -11.51 -9.07
C HIS A 522 20.87 -10.54 -8.67
N GLY A 523 20.14 -10.83 -7.59
CA GLY A 523 18.93 -10.13 -7.19
C GLY A 523 17.75 -10.45 -8.10
N PHE A 524 16.58 -9.98 -7.70
CA PHE A 524 15.39 -9.87 -8.52
C PHE A 524 15.53 -8.81 -9.62
N PHE A 525 16.36 -7.79 -9.38
CA PHE A 525 16.63 -6.68 -10.30
C PHE A 525 18.10 -6.21 -10.25
N PRO A 526 18.57 -5.47 -11.27
CA PRO A 526 19.96 -5.02 -11.36
C PRO A 526 20.40 -4.19 -10.13
N GLY A 527 21.52 -4.55 -9.52
CA GLY A 527 22.12 -3.80 -8.41
C GLY A 527 21.53 -4.07 -7.02
N GLN A 528 20.63 -5.06 -6.88
CA GLN A 528 19.97 -5.35 -5.60
C GLN A 528 20.87 -6.05 -4.56
N VAL A 529 21.84 -6.86 -5.00
CA VAL A 529 22.72 -7.70 -4.14
C VAL A 529 24.20 -7.43 -4.35
#